data_AF-C0XTP9-F1
#
_entry.id   AF-C0XTP9-F1
#
_cell.length_a   1.000
_cell.length_b   1.000
_cell.length_c   1.000
_cell.angle_alpha   90.00
_cell.angle_beta   90.00
_cell.angle_gamma   90.00
#
_symmetry.space_group_name_H-M   'P 1'
#
loop_
_entity.id
_entity.type
_entity.pdbx_description
1 polymer ?
#
loop_
_entity_poly.entity_id
_entity_poly.type
_entity_poly.pdbx_seq_one_letter_code
_entity_poly.pdbx_strand_id
1 'polypeptide(L)'
;MLPLVAKLMTALTALVVGAVTLSLLGLMKGPWAVTLLVALIIGVVGWFVVAMRAARSRVVELFGHDDFSRNLRWGMFYANPADERVVAEHLMSTTLNFARPGAWALLGAILLPVAVIAIVTVAAGKIL
;
A
#
# COMPACT_ATOMS: atom_id res chain seq x y z
N MET A 1 5.45 13.54 8.56
CA MET A 1 5.20 12.56 7.47
C MET A 1 6.40 12.45 6.53
N LEU A 2 6.91 13.56 5.96
CA LEU A 2 8.12 13.58 5.10
C LEU A 2 9.32 12.73 5.57
N PRO A 3 9.77 12.77 6.85
CA PRO A 3 10.94 12.02 7.27
C PRO A 3 10.71 10.50 7.33
N LEU A 4 9.47 10.02 7.50
CA LEU A 4 9.16 8.60 7.48
C LEU A 4 9.13 8.07 6.05
N VAL A 5 8.55 8.84 5.12
CA VAL A 5 8.55 8.52 3.69
C VAL A 5 9.98 8.49 3.16
N ALA A 6 10.83 9.47 3.53
CA ALA A 6 12.24 9.47 3.18
C ALA A 6 12.95 8.20 3.68
N LYS A 7 12.76 7.81 4.95
CA LYS A 7 13.33 6.56 5.51
C LYS A 7 12.88 5.31 4.75
N LEU A 8 11.61 5.23 4.35
CA LEU A 8 11.10 4.14 3.52
C LEU A 8 11.79 4.11 2.15
N MET A 9 11.85 5.26 1.47
CA MET A 9 12.46 5.36 0.15
C MET A 9 13.94 4.99 0.20
N THR A 10 14.68 5.45 1.21
CA THR A 10 16.08 5.08 1.40
C THR A 10 16.23 3.58 1.68
N ALA A 11 15.37 3.00 2.53
CA ALA A 11 15.41 1.57 2.84
C ALA A 11 15.12 0.70 1.61
N LEU A 12 14.10 1.06 0.83
CA LEU A 12 13.78 0.38 -0.44
C LEU A 12 14.90 0.53 -1.46
N THR A 13 15.49 1.72 -1.57
CA THR A 13 16.60 1.97 -2.50
C THR A 13 17.82 1.12 -2.11
N ALA A 14 18.21 1.12 -0.83
CA ALA A 14 19.32 0.31 -0.34
C ALA A 14 19.06 -1.19 -0.55
N LEU A 15 17.81 -1.63 -0.34
CA LEU A 15 17.42 -3.02 -0.56
C LEU A 15 17.55 -3.43 -2.03
N VAL A 16 16.98 -2.63 -2.95
CA VAL A 16 17.00 -2.93 -4.38
C VAL A 16 18.42 -2.87 -4.93
N VAL A 17 19.17 -1.82 -4.59
CA VAL A 17 20.57 -1.68 -5.04
C VAL A 17 21.43 -2.81 -4.50
N GLY A 18 21.27 -3.18 -3.22
CA GLY A 18 21.98 -4.31 -2.62
C GLY A 18 21.65 -5.64 -3.29
N ALA A 19 20.37 -5.91 -3.55
CA ALA A 19 19.92 -7.13 -4.22
C ALA A 19 20.45 -7.22 -5.66
N VAL A 20 20.38 -6.12 -6.42
CA VAL A 20 20.94 -6.05 -7.79
C VAL A 20 22.44 -6.29 -7.76
N THR A 21 23.17 -5.68 -6.82
CA THR A 21 24.63 -5.85 -6.68
C THR A 21 25.00 -7.29 -6.36
N LEU A 22 24.30 -7.93 -5.41
CA LEU A 22 24.52 -9.33 -5.04
C LEU A 22 24.17 -10.30 -6.18
N SER A 23 23.17 -9.97 -7.00
CA SER A 23 22.82 -10.74 -8.19
C SER A 23 23.90 -10.63 -9.27
N LEU A 24 24.42 -9.43 -9.52
CA LEU A 24 25.51 -9.19 -10.48
C LEU A 24 26.81 -9.89 -10.08
N LEU A 25 27.11 -9.94 -8.78
CA LEU A 25 28.25 -10.69 -8.24
C LEU A 25 28.06 -12.21 -8.30
N GLY A 26 26.90 -12.69 -8.75
CA GLY A 26 26.57 -14.10 -8.86
C GLY A 26 26.35 -14.82 -7.52
N LEU A 27 26.31 -14.06 -6.41
CA LEU A 27 26.12 -14.54 -5.05
C LEU A 27 24.65 -14.87 -4.76
N MET A 28 23.71 -14.30 -5.52
CA MET A 28 22.29 -14.60 -5.45
C MET A 28 21.78 -15.16 -6.78
N LYS A 29 21.64 -16.49 -6.86
CA LYS A 29 21.06 -17.19 -8.02
C LYS A 29 19.93 -18.13 -7.56
N GLY A 30 18.93 -18.28 -8.41
CA GLY A 30 17.83 -19.22 -8.21
C GLY A 30 16.59 -18.65 -7.49
N PRO A 31 15.51 -19.44 -7.42
CA PRO A 31 14.20 -18.98 -6.94
C PRO A 31 14.22 -18.48 -5.48
N TRP A 32 15.10 -19.03 -4.64
CA TRP A 32 15.25 -18.62 -3.24
C TRP A 32 15.69 -17.17 -3.06
N ALA A 33 16.52 -16.65 -3.97
CA ALA A 33 16.98 -15.26 -3.91
C ALA A 33 15.82 -14.27 -4.16
N VAL A 34 14.94 -14.61 -5.11
CA VAL A 34 13.75 -13.82 -5.42
C VAL A 34 12.78 -13.86 -4.25
N THR A 35 12.54 -15.03 -3.67
CA THR A 35 11.65 -15.17 -2.50
C THR A 35 12.16 -14.38 -1.30
N LEU A 36 13.48 -14.39 -1.03
CA LEU A 36 14.09 -13.59 0.03
C LEU A 36 13.95 -12.08 -0.21
N LEU A 37 14.16 -11.62 -1.45
CA LEU A 37 13.97 -10.22 -1.81
C LEU A 37 12.52 -9.78 -1.59
N VAL A 38 11.56 -10.57 -2.06
CA VAL A 38 10.13 -10.31 -1.87
C VAL A 38 9.78 -10.27 -0.37
N ALA A 39 10.29 -11.21 0.42
CA ALA A 39 10.08 -11.23 1.86
C ALA A 39 10.65 -9.98 2.55
N LEU A 40 11.83 -9.50 2.13
CA LEU A 40 12.43 -8.28 2.68
C LEU A 40 11.65 -7.03 2.28
N ILE A 41 11.16 -6.94 1.04
CA ILE A 41 10.29 -5.83 0.61
C ILE A 41 9.03 -5.80 1.48
N ILE A 42 8.36 -6.95 1.66
CA ILE A 42 7.18 -7.06 2.53
C ILE A 42 7.50 -6.64 3.96
N GLY A 43 8.67 -7.04 4.49
CA GLY A 43 9.13 -6.64 5.82
C GLY A 43 9.33 -5.13 5.97
N VAL A 44 10.00 -4.50 5.00
CA VAL A 44 10.23 -3.03 4.98
C VAL A 44 8.91 -2.27 4.89
N VAL A 45 7.97 -2.74 4.06
CA VAL A 45 6.63 -2.16 3.95
C VAL A 45 5.85 -2.35 5.26
N GLY A 46 5.89 -3.54 5.85
CA GLY A 46 5.24 -3.83 7.13
C GLY A 46 5.76 -2.93 8.27
N TRP A 47 7.08 -2.78 8.37
CA TRP A 47 7.71 -1.85 9.30
C TRP A 47 7.21 -0.42 9.11
N PHE A 48 7.14 0.05 7.86
CA PHE A 48 6.64 1.39 7.55
C PHE A 48 5.19 1.59 7.97
N VAL A 49 4.32 0.60 7.75
CA VAL A 49 2.92 0.66 8.22
C VAL A 49 2.84 0.76 9.74
N VAL A 50 3.64 -0.01 10.48
CA VAL A 50 3.69 0.06 11.95
C VAL A 50 4.21 1.41 12.42
N ALA A 51 5.28 1.92 11.81
CA ALA A 51 5.83 3.24 12.12
C ALA A 51 4.82 4.37 11.84
N MET A 52 4.04 4.25 10.76
CA MET A 52 2.96 5.19 10.45
C MET A 52 1.84 5.13 11.48
N ARG A 53 1.43 3.93 11.90
CA ARG A 53 0.42 3.76 12.96
C ARG A 53 0.86 4.42 14.27
N ALA A 54 2.11 4.22 14.67
CA ALA A 54 2.69 4.84 15.86
C ALA A 54 2.81 6.37 15.74
N ALA A 55 3.10 6.90 14.55
CA ALA A 55 3.10 8.33 14.31
C ALA A 55 1.69 8.93 14.37
N ARG A 56 0.69 8.22 13.82
CA ARG A 56 -0.72 8.64 13.82
C ARG A 56 -1.28 8.68 15.24
N SER A 57 -0.97 7.69 16.09
CA SER A 57 -1.46 7.69 17.47
C SER A 57 -0.99 8.91 18.26
N ARG A 58 0.27 9.34 18.05
CA ARG A 58 0.81 10.56 18.69
C ARG A 58 0.12 11.84 18.21
N VAL A 59 -0.27 11.91 16.93
CA VAL A 59 -1.01 13.07 16.39
C VAL A 59 -2.43 13.12 16.94
N VAL A 60 -3.10 11.97 17.04
CA VAL A 60 -4.45 11.84 17.59
C VAL A 60 -4.51 12.22 19.07
N GLU A 61 -3.47 11.91 19.84
CA GLU A 61 -3.36 12.29 21.26
C GLU A 61 -3.23 13.82 21.45
N LEU A 62 -2.58 14.51 20.53
CA LEU A 62 -2.35 15.96 20.59
C LEU A 62 -3.50 16.81 20.02
N PHE A 63 -4.20 16.32 18.99
CA PHE A 63 -5.20 17.11 18.25
C PHE A 63 -6.64 16.57 18.33
N GLY A 64 -6.85 15.46 19.03
CA GLY A 64 -8.15 14.78 19.06
C GLY A 64 -8.48 14.04 17.76
N HIS A 65 -9.66 13.43 17.71
CA HIS A 65 -10.16 12.79 16.49
C HIS A 65 -11.04 13.77 15.71
N ASP A 66 -10.68 14.07 14.47
CA ASP A 66 -11.61 14.68 13.51
C ASP A 66 -12.67 13.65 13.03
N ASP A 67 -13.80 14.13 12.52
CA ASP A 67 -14.88 13.27 12.01
C ASP A 67 -14.41 12.34 10.87
N PHE A 68 -13.34 12.73 10.17
CA PHE A 68 -12.73 11.90 9.15
C PHE A 68 -11.99 10.69 9.75
N SER A 69 -11.16 10.89 10.78
CA SER A 69 -10.41 9.83 11.46
C SER A 69 -11.32 8.85 12.20
N ARG A 70 -12.49 9.30 12.68
CA ARG A 70 -13.51 8.44 13.32
C ARG A 70 -14.10 7.43 12.35
N ASN A 71 -14.32 7.84 11.10
CA ASN A 71 -14.91 6.99 10.07
C ASN A 71 -13.85 6.19 9.28
N LEU A 72 -12.60 6.19 9.73
CA LEU A 72 -11.47 5.54 9.08
C LEU A 72 -11.21 4.15 9.69
N ARG A 73 -11.57 3.10 8.97
CA ARG A 73 -11.39 1.70 9.36
C ARG A 73 -9.95 1.24 9.11
N TRP A 74 -9.36 0.61 10.12
CA TRP A 74 -7.97 0.09 10.13
C TRP A 74 -6.86 1.13 9.83
N GLY A 75 -7.18 2.42 9.85
CA GLY A 75 -6.25 3.49 9.52
C GLY A 75 -6.06 3.71 8.01
N MET A 76 -6.86 3.07 7.15
CA MET A 76 -6.69 3.13 5.69
C MET A 76 -7.99 3.29 4.89
N PHE A 77 -9.09 2.66 5.32
CA PHE A 77 -10.34 2.66 4.55
C PHE A 77 -11.35 3.61 5.15
N TYR A 78 -11.78 4.61 4.39
CA TYR A 78 -12.84 5.52 4.83
C TYR A 78 -14.22 4.93 4.55
N ALA A 79 -15.09 4.92 5.56
CA ALA A 79 -16.47 4.44 5.42
C ALA A 79 -17.39 5.29 6.29
N ASN A 80 -18.07 6.26 5.67
CA ASN A 80 -19.05 7.11 6.32
C ASN A 80 -20.40 7.03 5.58
N PRO A 81 -21.44 6.42 6.18
CA PRO A 81 -22.77 6.37 5.57
C PRO A 81 -23.47 7.72 5.54
N ALA A 82 -23.07 8.68 6.39
CA ALA A 82 -23.63 10.03 6.39
C ALA A 82 -23.04 10.93 5.28
N ASP A 83 -21.89 10.56 4.69
CA ASP A 83 -21.35 11.26 3.53
C ASP A 83 -21.94 10.64 2.24
N GLU A 84 -22.59 11.48 1.43
CA GLU A 84 -23.19 11.06 0.15
C GLU A 84 -22.15 10.88 -0.96
N ARG A 85 -20.95 11.43 -0.79
CA ARG A 85 -19.90 11.37 -1.81
C ARG A 85 -19.29 9.98 -1.88
N VAL A 86 -19.13 9.49 -3.11
CA VAL A 86 -18.37 8.26 -3.43
C VAL A 86 -16.87 8.49 -3.23
N VAL A 87 -16.42 9.70 -3.53
CA VAL A 87 -15.04 10.15 -3.41
C VAL A 87 -15.04 11.28 -2.37
N ALA A 88 -14.47 11.01 -1.20
CA ALA A 88 -14.39 11.98 -0.11
C ALA A 88 -13.04 12.70 -0.18
N GLU A 89 -13.09 14.03 -0.15
CA GLU A 89 -11.90 14.86 -0.05
C GLU A 89 -11.63 15.20 1.41
N HIS A 90 -10.38 15.07 1.83
CA HIS A 90 -9.94 15.46 3.14
C HIS A 90 -8.56 16.09 3.08
N LEU A 91 -8.51 17.39 3.43
CA LEU A 91 -7.33 18.26 3.36
C LEU A 91 -6.70 18.24 1.96
N MET A 92 -5.58 17.53 1.80
CA MET A 92 -4.80 17.42 0.56
C MET A 92 -4.86 16.01 -0.04
N SER A 93 -5.83 15.20 0.38
CA SER A 93 -5.97 13.81 -0.03
C SER A 93 -7.40 13.48 -0.44
N THR A 94 -7.52 12.55 -1.37
CA THR A 94 -8.79 12.06 -1.88
C THR A 94 -8.89 10.56 -1.57
N THR A 95 -9.99 10.13 -0.98
CA THR A 95 -10.22 8.74 -0.59
C THR A 95 -11.58 8.24 -1.08
N LEU A 96 -11.71 6.93 -1.23
CA LEU A 96 -12.99 6.30 -1.59
C LEU A 96 -13.82 6.03 -0.34
N ASN A 97 -15.10 6.40 -0.39
CA ASN A 97 -16.05 6.11 0.67
C ASN A 97 -16.66 4.71 0.47
N PHE A 98 -16.09 3.72 1.15
CA PHE A 98 -16.50 2.32 1.04
C PHE A 98 -17.88 2.01 1.64
N ALA A 99 -18.55 2.99 2.27
CA ALA A 99 -19.96 2.88 2.64
C ALA A 99 -20.91 2.99 1.42
N ARG A 100 -20.40 3.47 0.27
CA ARG A 100 -21.19 3.65 -0.95
C ARG A 100 -20.89 2.55 -1.98
N PRO A 101 -21.90 1.98 -2.65
CA PRO A 101 -21.68 0.95 -3.68
C PRO A 101 -20.85 1.49 -4.86
N GLY A 102 -20.96 2.78 -5.16
CA GLY A 102 -20.16 3.43 -6.20
C GLY A 102 -18.65 3.35 -5.98
N ALA A 103 -18.18 3.33 -4.72
CA ALA A 103 -16.75 3.21 -4.41
C ALA A 103 -16.20 1.83 -4.79
N TRP A 104 -17.00 0.78 -4.60
CA TRP A 104 -16.66 -0.59 -5.01
C TRP A 104 -16.66 -0.73 -6.53
N ALA A 105 -17.61 -0.11 -7.22
CA ALA A 105 -17.62 -0.06 -8.68
C ALA A 105 -16.38 0.66 -9.24
N LEU A 106 -16.00 1.79 -8.64
CA LEU A 106 -14.80 2.54 -9.04
C LEU A 106 -13.52 1.73 -8.78
N LEU A 107 -13.42 1.08 -7.62
CA LEU A 107 -12.31 0.18 -7.30
C LEU A 107 -12.22 -0.98 -8.31
N GLY A 108 -13.36 -1.59 -8.64
CA GLY A 108 -13.44 -2.64 -9.66
C GLY A 108 -12.96 -2.16 -11.03
N ALA A 109 -13.36 -0.96 -11.46
CA ALA A 109 -12.91 -0.36 -12.72
C ALA A 109 -11.40 -0.10 -12.74
N ILE A 110 -10.81 0.36 -11.63
CA ILE A 110 -9.36 0.57 -11.50
C ILE A 110 -8.61 -0.76 -11.57
N LEU A 111 -9.14 -1.82 -10.94
CA LEU A 111 -8.49 -3.13 -10.91
C LEU A 111 -8.74 -3.96 -12.17
N LEU A 112 -9.71 -3.58 -13.01
CA LEU A 112 -10.12 -4.32 -14.20
C LEU A 112 -8.96 -4.61 -15.18
N PRO A 113 -8.11 -3.64 -15.56
CA PRO A 113 -7.02 -3.92 -16.51
C PRO A 113 -6.02 -4.95 -15.97
N VAL A 114 -5.71 -4.89 -14.67
CA VAL A 114 -4.81 -5.84 -14.01
C VAL A 114 -5.45 -7.23 -13.96
N ALA A 115 -6.74 -7.30 -13.63
CA ALA A 115 -7.50 -8.56 -13.63
C ALA A 115 -7.52 -9.20 -15.03
N VAL A 116 -7.72 -8.41 -16.09
CA VAL A 116 -7.69 -8.89 -17.47
C VAL A 116 -6.31 -9.45 -17.82
N ILE A 117 -5.23 -8.73 -17.50
CA ILE A 117 -3.86 -9.21 -17.74
C ILE A 117 -3.63 -10.54 -17.00
N ALA A 118 -4.01 -10.62 -15.72
CA ALA A 118 -3.85 -11.83 -14.92
C ALA A 118 -4.63 -13.02 -15.49
N ILE A 119 -5.87 -12.81 -15.94
CA ILE A 119 -6.69 -13.86 -16.57
C ILE A 119 -6.04 -14.33 -17.87
N VAL A 120 -5.57 -13.40 -18.71
CA VAL A 120 -4.93 -13.72 -19.99
C VAL A 120 -3.62 -14.48 -19.78
N THR A 121 -2.80 -14.09 -18.82
CA THR A 121 -1.52 -14.77 -18.55
C THR A 121 -1.71 -16.19 -18.01
N VAL A 122 -2.70 -16.39 -17.14
CA VAL A 122 -3.10 -17.73 -16.66
C VAL A 122 -3.68 -18.57 -17.79
N ALA A 123 -4.62 -18.02 -18.57
CA ALA A 123 -5.23 -18.74 -19.69
C ALA A 123 -4.23 -19.09 -20.80
N ALA A 124 -3.21 -18.27 -21.02
CA ALA A 124 -2.13 -18.51 -21.97
C ALA A 124 -1.07 -19.50 -21.44
N GLY A 125 -1.23 -20.08 -20.24
CA GLY A 125 -0.29 -21.03 -19.66
C GLY A 125 1.09 -20.43 -19.35
N LYS A 126 1.20 -19.11 -19.22
CA LYS A 126 2.47 -18.42 -18.92
C LYS A 126 2.77 -18.35 -17.43
N ILE A 127 1.86 -18.86 -16.60
CA ILE A 127 1.99 -18.97 -15.15
C ILE A 127 1.54 -20.39 -14.76
N LEU A 128 2.30 -21.40 -15.20
CA LEU A 128 2.44 -22.74 -14.62
C LEU A 128 3.71 -23.37 -15.19
#